data_AF-A0A7C2GJH7-F1
#
_entry.id   AF-A0A7C2GJH7-F1
#
_cell.length_a   1.000
_cell.length_b   1.000
_cell.length_c   1.000
_cell.angle_alpha   90.00
_cell.angle_beta   90.00
_cell.angle_gamma   90.00
#
_symmetry.space_group_name_H-M   'P 1'
#
loop_
_entity.id
_entity.type
_entity.pdbx_description
1 polymer ?
#
loop_
_entity_poly.entity_id
_entity_poly.type
_entity_poly.pdbx_seq_one_letter_code
_entity_poly.pdbx_strand_id
1 'polypeptide(L)'
;MTAAIPGYTYGTAQVPPAPYSLSDFELLKKTVLFTDEDVRYLRLAGEVLADQVEELLDVWYNFVGSNPHLVYYFADPQGNPIPEYLGRVRQRFGQWVR
;
A
#
# COMPACT_ATOMS: atom_id res chain seq x y z
N MET A 1 -7.75 -16.37 11.70
CA MET A 1 -8.48 -15.08 11.75
C MET A 1 -7.44 -13.98 11.65
N THR A 2 -7.40 -13.24 10.54
CA THR A 2 -6.53 -12.07 10.40
C THR A 2 -6.92 -11.05 11.45
N ALA A 3 -5.96 -10.64 12.29
CA ALA A 3 -6.19 -9.61 13.30
C ALA A 3 -6.63 -8.30 12.60
N ALA A 4 -7.53 -7.55 13.24
CA ALA A 4 -7.98 -6.26 12.70
C ALA A 4 -6.79 -5.30 12.56
N ILE A 5 -6.54 -4.80 11.35
CA ILE A 5 -5.46 -3.84 11.07
C ILE A 5 -5.95 -2.43 11.40
N PRO A 6 -5.33 -1.69 12.35
CA PRO A 6 -5.77 -0.36 12.73
C PRO A 6 -5.83 0.61 11.55
N GLY A 7 -7.02 1.19 11.35
CA GLY A 7 -7.29 2.15 10.27
C GLY A 7 -7.42 1.53 8.87
N TYR A 8 -7.47 0.20 8.74
CA TYR A 8 -7.78 -0.46 7.46
C TYR A 8 -9.29 -0.67 7.32
N THR A 9 -9.92 0.11 6.45
CA THR A 9 -11.39 0.21 6.35
C THR A 9 -11.92 -0.24 4.99
N TYR A 10 -11.12 -0.96 4.20
CA TYR A 10 -11.50 -1.43 2.86
C TYR A 10 -12.82 -2.21 2.88
N GLY A 11 -13.74 -1.88 1.97
CA GLY A 11 -15.06 -2.51 1.87
C GLY A 11 -16.06 -2.15 2.97
N THR A 12 -15.71 -1.23 3.88
CA THR A 12 -16.63 -0.77 4.93
C THR A 12 -17.33 0.53 4.54
N ALA A 13 -18.45 0.84 5.19
CA ALA A 13 -19.19 2.09 5.01
C ALA A 13 -18.42 3.37 5.45
N GLN A 14 -17.23 3.22 6.07
CA GLN A 14 -16.38 4.36 6.44
C GLN A 14 -15.62 4.93 5.23
N VAL A 15 -15.51 4.19 4.13
CA VAL A 15 -14.87 4.67 2.90
C VAL A 15 -15.89 5.49 2.11
N PRO A 16 -15.65 6.80 1.89
CA PRO A 16 -16.57 7.61 1.09
C PRO A 16 -16.56 7.15 -0.37
N PRO A 17 -17.66 7.39 -1.11
CA PRO A 17 -17.68 7.15 -2.55
C PRO A 17 -16.54 7.90 -3.26
N ALA A 18 -15.86 7.22 -4.20
CA ALA A 18 -14.83 7.83 -5.00
C ALA A 18 -15.42 8.91 -5.94
N PRO A 19 -14.69 10.00 -6.22
CA PRO A 19 -15.13 11.04 -7.16
C PRO A 19 -14.97 10.63 -8.63
N TYR A 20 -14.75 9.34 -8.90
CA TYR A 20 -14.58 8.76 -10.23
C TYR A 20 -15.41 7.49 -10.36
N SER A 21 -15.80 7.19 -11.60
CA SER A 21 -16.67 6.08 -11.97
C SER A 21 -15.88 4.83 -12.40
N LEU A 22 -16.59 3.71 -12.57
CA LEU A 22 -16.00 2.52 -13.18
C LEU A 22 -15.59 2.75 -14.65
N SER A 23 -16.32 3.61 -15.38
CA SER A 23 -15.91 4.01 -16.73
C SER A 23 -14.58 4.77 -16.74
N ASP A 24 -14.34 5.64 -15.76
CA ASP A 24 -13.05 6.33 -15.62
C ASP A 24 -11.92 5.34 -15.33
N PHE A 25 -12.20 4.34 -14.48
CA PHE A 25 -11.24 3.26 -14.18
C PHE A 25 -10.88 2.44 -15.43
N GLU A 26 -11.86 2.09 -16.27
CA GLU A 26 -11.59 1.37 -17.53
C GLU A 26 -10.79 2.19 -18.54
N LEU A 27 -11.00 3.52 -18.60
CA LEU A 27 -10.16 4.42 -19.40
C LEU A 27 -8.74 4.52 -18.84
N LEU A 28 -8.59 4.54 -17.51
CA LEU A 28 -7.29 4.58 -16.86
C LEU A 28 -6.50 3.30 -17.14
N LYS A 29 -7.12 2.11 -17.04
CA LYS A 29 -6.49 0.83 -17.42
C LYS A 29 -5.95 0.86 -18.84
N LYS A 30 -6.74 1.34 -19.82
CA LYS A 30 -6.29 1.49 -21.20
C LYS A 30 -5.11 2.45 -21.34
N THR A 31 -5.13 3.57 -20.61
CA THR A 31 -4.04 4.57 -20.63
C THR A 31 -2.70 3.97 -20.19
N VAL A 32 -2.72 3.08 -19.19
CA VAL A 32 -1.51 2.39 -18.69
C VAL A 32 -1.30 1.03 -19.35
N LEU A 33 -2.02 0.72 -20.43
CA LEU A 33 -1.95 -0.55 -21.17
C LEU A 33 -2.22 -1.80 -20.32
N PHE A 34 -3.02 -1.67 -19.25
CA PHE A 34 -3.35 -2.75 -18.34
C PHE A 34 -4.48 -3.62 -18.90
N THR A 35 -4.19 -4.90 -19.11
CA THR A 35 -5.02 -5.91 -19.77
C THR A 35 -5.34 -7.08 -18.84
N ASP A 36 -6.12 -8.05 -19.34
CA ASP A 36 -6.40 -9.29 -18.60
C ASP A 36 -5.15 -10.16 -18.37
N GLU A 37 -4.12 -10.02 -19.22
CA GLU A 37 -2.84 -10.69 -18.99
C GLU A 37 -2.13 -10.13 -17.76
N ASP A 38 -2.17 -8.81 -17.57
CA ASP A 38 -1.64 -8.14 -16.38
C ASP A 38 -2.41 -8.56 -15.13
N VAL A 39 -3.74 -8.69 -15.20
CA VAL A 39 -4.55 -9.23 -14.09
C VAL A 39 -4.10 -10.64 -13.72
N ARG A 40 -3.86 -11.51 -14.70
CA ARG A 40 -3.41 -12.88 -14.48
C ARG A 40 -2.06 -12.89 -13.76
N TYR A 41 -1.09 -12.12 -14.24
CA TYR A 41 0.24 -12.09 -13.65
C TYR A 41 0.30 -11.33 -12.32
N LEU A 42 -0.54 -10.33 -12.12
CA LEU A 42 -0.65 -9.62 -10.83
C LEU A 42 -1.16 -10.57 -9.73
N ARG A 43 -2.11 -11.46 -10.05
CA ARG A 43 -2.55 -12.52 -9.13
C ARG A 43 -1.43 -13.50 -8.80
N LEU A 44 -0.68 -13.94 -9.81
CA LEU A 44 0.48 -14.81 -9.61
C LEU A 44 1.55 -14.11 -8.75
N ALA A 45 1.80 -12.82 -8.96
CA ALA A 45 2.72 -12.05 -8.13
C ALA A 45 2.24 -12.01 -6.66
N GLY A 46 0.94 -11.87 -6.42
CA GLY A 46 0.36 -11.97 -5.07
C GLY A 46 0.63 -13.32 -4.41
N GLU A 47 0.50 -14.43 -5.15
CA GLU A 47 0.85 -15.77 -4.66
C GLU A 47 2.34 -15.91 -4.35
N VAL A 48 3.21 -15.39 -5.22
CA VAL A 48 4.68 -15.42 -5.05
C VAL A 48 5.14 -14.57 -3.87
N LEU A 49 4.51 -13.42 -3.63
CA LEU A 49 4.90 -12.48 -2.57
C LEU A 49 4.24 -12.77 -1.22
N ALA A 50 3.28 -13.70 -1.15
CA ALA A 50 2.44 -13.91 0.02
C ALA A 50 3.22 -14.20 1.31
N ASP A 51 4.33 -14.94 1.20
CA ASP A 51 5.24 -15.30 2.30
C ASP A 51 6.47 -14.39 2.41
N GLN A 52 6.58 -13.36 1.56
CA GLN A 52 7.72 -12.43 1.49
C GLN A 52 7.36 -10.97 1.82
N VAL A 53 6.13 -10.74 2.31
CA VAL A 53 5.63 -9.38 2.56
C VAL A 53 6.49 -8.63 3.57
N GLU A 54 6.96 -9.28 4.65
CA GLU A 54 7.75 -8.58 5.67
C GLU A 54 9.15 -8.21 5.17
N GLU A 55 9.81 -9.09 4.41
CA GLU A 55 11.09 -8.82 3.77
C GLU A 55 10.98 -7.69 2.73
N LEU A 56 9.90 -7.68 1.94
CA LEU A 56 9.61 -6.60 0.99
C LEU A 56 9.46 -5.27 1.73
N LEU A 57 8.71 -5.25 2.83
CA LEU A 57 8.53 -4.04 3.62
C LEU A 57 9.84 -3.57 4.25
N ASP A 58 10.72 -4.49 4.69
CA ASP A 58 12.04 -4.13 5.21
C ASP A 58 12.90 -3.44 4.17
N VAL A 59 12.94 -3.97 2.93
CA VAL A 59 13.65 -3.34 1.82
C VAL A 59 13.07 -1.94 1.54
N TRP A 60 11.75 -1.82 1.47
CA TRP A 60 11.08 -0.54 1.19
C TRP A 60 11.33 0.51 2.28
N TYR A 61 11.15 0.15 3.55
CA TYR A 61 11.33 1.09 4.66
C TYR A 61 12.79 1.42 4.93
N ASN A 62 13.73 0.51 4.63
CA ASN A 62 15.15 0.85 4.63
C ASN A 62 15.48 1.91 3.57
N PHE A 63 14.93 1.78 2.36
CA PHE A 63 15.08 2.80 1.32
C PHE A 63 14.51 4.16 1.77
N VAL A 64 13.27 4.20 2.27
CA VAL A 64 12.67 5.45 2.77
C VAL A 64 13.46 6.04 3.94
N GLY A 65 13.82 5.23 4.93
CA GLY A 65 14.54 5.66 6.13
C GLY A 65 15.96 6.15 5.85
N SER A 66 16.59 5.66 4.78
CA SER A 66 17.93 6.09 4.34
C SER A 66 17.93 7.44 3.61
N ASN A 67 16.76 8.01 3.31
CA ASN A 67 16.62 9.26 2.57
C ASN A 67 15.90 10.32 3.43
N PRO A 68 16.60 11.35 3.95
CA PRO A 68 16.03 12.34 4.86
C PRO A 68 14.77 13.04 4.33
N HIS A 69 14.74 13.35 3.03
CA HIS A 69 13.61 13.99 2.37
C HIS A 69 12.39 13.07 2.17
N LEU A 70 12.55 11.75 2.32
CA LEU A 70 11.46 10.77 2.25
C LEU A 70 10.95 10.41 3.64
N VAL A 71 11.84 10.14 4.61
CA VAL A 71 11.43 9.85 5.99
C VAL A 71 10.76 11.05 6.67
N TYR A 72 11.01 12.27 6.16
CA TYR A 72 10.33 13.51 6.58
C TYR A 72 8.80 13.36 6.65
N TYR A 73 8.17 12.62 5.73
CA TYR A 73 6.71 12.43 5.74
C TYR A 73 6.18 11.56 6.89
N PHE A 74 7.08 10.99 7.68
CA PHE A 74 6.79 10.21 8.89
C PHE A 74 7.30 10.89 10.16
N ALA A 75 7.74 12.14 10.07
CA ALA A 75 8.31 12.89 11.18
C ALA A 75 7.31 13.84 11.86
N ASP A 76 7.62 14.20 13.10
CA ASP A 76 6.97 15.29 13.82
C ASP A 76 7.37 16.67 13.25
N PRO A 77 6.77 17.78 13.70
CA PRO A 77 7.15 19.13 13.26
C PRO A 77 8.60 19.53 13.58
N GLN A 78 9.30 18.77 14.44
CA GLN A 78 10.70 18.97 14.79
C GLN A 78 11.65 18.14 13.90
N GLY A 79 11.11 17.28 13.04
CA GLY A 79 11.87 16.43 12.12
C GLY A 79 12.24 15.05 12.69
N ASN A 80 11.73 14.65 13.85
CA ASN A 80 11.98 13.32 14.40
C ASN A 80 10.99 12.31 13.81
N PRO A 81 11.44 11.19 13.21
CA PRO A 81 10.55 10.12 12.76
C PRO A 81 9.70 9.57 13.91
N ILE A 82 8.42 9.30 13.67
CA ILE A 82 7.47 8.78 14.66
C ILE A 82 7.34 7.26 14.48
N PRO A 83 7.98 6.43 15.33
CA PRO A 83 8.04 4.98 15.10
C PRO A 83 6.68 4.29 15.13
N GLU A 84 5.77 4.75 15.99
CA GLU A 84 4.41 4.21 16.06
C GLU A 84 3.63 4.47 14.76
N TYR A 85 3.78 5.67 14.18
CA TYR A 85 3.13 6.01 12.93
C TYR A 85 3.64 5.11 11.80
N LEU A 86 4.95 4.96 11.68
CA LEU A 86 5.59 4.02 10.74
C LEU A 86 5.07 2.58 10.92
N GLY A 87 5.04 2.09 12.16
CA GLY A 87 4.56 0.73 12.46
C GLY A 87 3.10 0.51 12.05
N ARG A 88 2.21 1.49 12.30
CA ARG A 88 0.80 1.40 11.88
C ARG A 88 0.62 1.50 10.37
N VAL A 89 1.39 2.35 9.68
CA VAL A 89 1.36 2.44 8.21
C VAL A 89 1.89 1.16 7.59
N ARG A 90 2.97 0.59 8.13
CA ARG A 90 3.59 -0.66 7.66
C ARG A 90 2.59 -1.80 7.61
N GLN A 91 1.75 -1.95 8.64
CA GLN A 91 0.71 -2.99 8.66
C GLN A 91 -0.30 -2.84 7.51
N ARG A 92 -0.72 -1.60 7.22
CA ARG A 92 -1.63 -1.33 6.09
C ARG A 92 -0.93 -1.48 4.74
N PHE A 93 0.35 -1.13 4.63
CA PHE A 93 1.15 -1.38 3.45
C PHE A 93 1.24 -2.89 3.18
N GLY A 94 1.56 -3.70 4.20
CA GLY A 94 1.59 -5.16 4.05
C GLY A 94 0.26 -5.75 3.58
N GLN A 95 -0.86 -5.16 3.99
CA GLN A 95 -2.17 -5.54 3.47
C GLN A 95 -2.44 -5.05 2.04
N TRP A 96 -1.85 -3.94 1.60
CA TRP A 96 -1.96 -3.43 0.23
C TRP A 96 -1.16 -4.26 -0.78
N VAL A 97 -0.07 -4.90 -0.35
CA VAL A 97 0.74 -5.81 -1.20
C VAL A 97 0.02 -7.12 -1.51
N ARG A 98 -0.88 -7.56 -0.62
CA ARG A 98 -1.65 -8.80 -0.76
C ARG A 98 -2.85 -8.64 -1.68
#